data_AF-A0A4U2E026-F1
#
_entry.id   AF-A0A4U2E026-F1
#
_cell.length_a   1.000
_cell.length_b   1.000
_cell.length_c   1.000
_cell.angle_alpha   90.00
_cell.angle_beta   90.00
_cell.angle_gamma   90.00
#
_symmetry.space_group_name_H-M   'P 1'
#
loop_
_entity.id
_entity.type
_entity.pdbx_description
1 polymer ?
#
loop_
_entity_poly.entity_id
_entity_poly.type
_entity_poly.pdbx_seq_one_letter_code
_entity_poly.pdbx_strand_id
1 'polypeptide(L)'
;LSLPGGDISLAEKQQINKALLKSGAAIDEMNCVRKHLSSIKGGRLAKAAYPARVVSLAISDVPGDDISVIASGPTVPDTTTRFDAMAILERYQIETPRSAF
;
A
#
# COMPACT_ATOMS: atom_id res chain seq x y z
N LEU A 1 2.31 4.83 9.41
CA LEU A 1 3.22 5.66 8.58
C LEU A 1 2.64 5.89 7.18
N SER A 2 2.75 7.09 6.61
CA SER A 2 1.99 7.50 5.41
C SER A 2 2.82 8.13 4.29
N LEU A 3 4.13 7.86 4.18
CA LEU A 3 4.96 8.47 3.11
C LEU A 3 4.40 8.14 1.71
N PRO A 4 3.91 9.13 0.94
CA PRO A 4 3.43 8.95 -0.43
C PRO A 4 4.55 8.44 -1.37
N GLY A 5 4.16 7.82 -2.48
CA GLY A 5 5.07 7.26 -3.49
C GLY A 5 5.23 8.17 -4.69
N GLY A 6 6.46 8.38 -5.18
CA GLY A 6 6.69 9.23 -6.36
C GLY A 6 6.14 10.65 -6.16
N ASP A 7 5.36 11.13 -7.13
CA ASP A 7 4.83 12.49 -7.16
C ASP A 7 3.43 12.63 -6.53
N ILE A 8 2.83 11.54 -6.05
CA ILE A 8 1.49 11.60 -5.46
C ILE A 8 1.51 12.37 -4.13
N SER A 9 0.59 13.32 -3.98
CA SER A 9 0.42 14.05 -2.73
C SER A 9 -0.28 13.19 -1.67
N LEU A 10 -0.15 13.60 -0.40
CA LEU A 10 -0.92 12.99 0.69
C LEU A 10 -2.43 13.18 0.48
N ALA A 11 -2.86 14.31 -0.08
CA ALA A 11 -4.26 14.61 -0.31
C ALA A 11 -4.89 13.68 -1.37
N GLU A 12 -4.21 13.48 -2.50
CA GLU A 12 -4.64 12.55 -3.54
C GLU A 12 -4.71 11.11 -3.01
N LYS A 13 -3.70 10.69 -2.23
CA LYS A 13 -3.69 9.38 -1.58
C LYS A 13 -4.86 9.20 -0.61
N GLN A 14 -5.23 10.24 0.14
CA GLN A 14 -6.40 10.23 1.01
C GLN A 14 -7.71 10.15 0.21
N GLN A 15 -7.79 10.84 -0.93
CA GLN A 15 -8.95 10.82 -1.81
C GLN A 15 -9.18 9.42 -2.39
N ILE A 16 -8.14 8.78 -2.91
CA ILE A 16 -8.21 7.40 -3.42
C ILE A 16 -8.65 6.43 -2.31
N ASN A 17 -8.07 6.54 -1.11
CA ASN A 17 -8.45 5.68 0.01
C ASN A 17 -9.92 5.87 0.44
N LYS A 18 -10.42 7.12 0.43
CA LYS A 18 -11.83 7.40 0.71
C LYS A 18 -12.75 6.82 -0.37
N ALA A 19 -12.34 6.89 -1.63
CA ALA A 19 -13.10 6.32 -2.74
C ALA A 19 -13.19 4.80 -2.63
N LEU A 20 -12.07 4.12 -2.35
CA LEU A 20 -12.03 2.66 -2.11
C LEU A 20 -12.93 2.23 -0.94
N LEU A 21 -12.94 2.99 0.16
CA LEU A 21 -13.83 2.71 1.29
C LEU A 21 -15.31 2.82 0.89
N LYS A 22 -15.66 3.83 0.08
CA LYS A 22 -17.04 4.04 -0.38
C LYS A 22 -17.48 3.02 -1.43
N SER A 23 -16.55 2.44 -2.19
CA SER A 23 -16.85 1.46 -3.24
C SER A 23 -17.08 0.05 -2.70
N GLY A 24 -16.81 -0.19 -1.41
CA GLY A 24 -16.89 -1.53 -0.82
C GLY A 24 -15.78 -2.46 -1.28
N ALA A 25 -14.62 -1.91 -1.68
CA ALA A 25 -13.46 -2.71 -2.06
C ALA A 25 -13.02 -3.62 -0.91
N ALA A 26 -12.60 -4.85 -1.24
CA ALA A 26 -12.11 -5.78 -0.24
C ALA A 26 -10.81 -5.28 0.40
N ILE A 27 -10.56 -5.64 1.66
CA ILE A 27 -9.43 -5.08 2.43
C ILE A 27 -8.06 -5.38 1.81
N ASP A 28 -7.92 -6.54 1.18
CA ASP A 28 -6.76 -7.00 0.43
C ASP A 28 -6.54 -6.17 -0.84
N GLU A 29 -7.59 -5.88 -1.60
CA GLU A 29 -7.55 -4.96 -2.75
C GLU A 29 -7.15 -3.54 -2.32
N MET A 30 -7.74 -3.05 -1.25
CA MET A 30 -7.37 -1.76 -0.66
C MET A 30 -5.91 -1.73 -0.20
N ASN A 31 -5.42 -2.83 0.38
CA ASN A 31 -4.02 -2.97 0.79
C ASN A 31 -3.09 -2.99 -0.41
N CYS A 32 -3.45 -3.68 -1.50
CA CYS A 32 -2.73 -3.67 -2.76
C CYS A 32 -2.51 -2.22 -3.24
N VAL A 33 -3.60 -1.45 -3.43
CA VAL A 33 -3.50 -0.05 -3.87
C VAL A 33 -2.67 0.79 -2.89
N ARG A 34 -2.93 0.69 -1.58
CA ARG A 34 -2.20 1.47 -0.56
C ARG A 34 -0.71 1.18 -0.52
N LYS A 35 -0.28 -0.06 -0.78
CA LYS A 35 1.13 -0.44 -0.87
C LYS A 35 1.80 0.23 -2.06
N HIS A 36 1.18 0.18 -3.24
CA HIS A 36 1.75 0.76 -4.47
C HIS A 36 1.74 2.30 -4.52
N LEU A 37 0.90 2.97 -3.73
CA LEU A 37 0.92 4.43 -3.55
C LEU A 37 1.82 4.92 -2.39
N SER A 38 2.78 4.11 -1.92
CA SER A 38 3.62 4.45 -0.78
C SER A 38 5.09 4.20 -1.03
N SER A 39 5.96 5.10 -0.57
CA SER A 39 7.42 4.92 -0.64
C SER A 39 7.99 3.96 0.41
N ILE A 40 7.21 3.53 1.41
CA ILE A 40 7.72 2.76 2.56
C ILE A 40 6.98 1.44 2.83
N LYS A 41 5.80 1.22 2.21
CA LYS A 41 5.01 0.00 2.38
C LYS A 41 5.43 -1.08 1.39
N GLY A 42 5.04 -2.33 1.62
CA GLY A 42 5.35 -3.44 0.72
C GLY A 42 6.85 -3.66 0.54
N GLY A 43 7.58 -3.73 1.66
CA GLY A 43 9.02 -4.01 1.69
C GLY A 43 9.91 -2.82 1.36
N ARG A 44 9.33 -1.67 0.95
CA ARG A 44 10.11 -0.52 0.50
C ARG A 44 10.91 0.16 1.63
N LEU A 45 10.48 0.06 2.88
CA LEU A 45 11.30 0.52 4.01
C LEU A 45 12.55 -0.35 4.17
N ALA A 46 12.42 -1.68 4.06
CA ALA A 46 13.57 -2.57 4.07
C ALA A 46 14.50 -2.32 2.87
N LYS A 47 13.93 -2.06 1.69
CA LYS A 47 14.70 -1.68 0.50
C LYS A 47 15.47 -0.38 0.70
N ALA A 48 14.86 0.64 1.34
CA ALA A 48 15.53 1.91 1.63
C ALA A 48 16.64 1.77 2.68
N ALA A 49 16.52 0.81 3.60
CA ALA A 49 17.54 0.53 4.60
C ALA A 49 18.72 -0.30 4.06
N TYR A 50 18.55 -1.01 2.93
CA TYR A 50 19.62 -1.81 2.34
C TYR A 50 20.87 -0.96 2.08
N PRO A 51 22.08 -1.44 2.45
CA PRO A 51 22.42 -2.81 2.86
C PRO A 51 22.36 -3.09 4.38
N ALA A 52 21.86 -2.17 5.20
CA ALA A 52 21.80 -2.37 6.64
C ALA A 52 20.86 -3.52 7.03
N ARG A 53 21.18 -4.19 8.14
CA ARG A 53 20.32 -5.22 8.72
C ARG A 53 19.06 -4.59 9.30
N VAL A 54 17.90 -5.10 8.91
CA VAL A 54 16.59 -4.70 9.44
C VAL A 54 16.07 -5.80 10.36
N VAL A 55 15.73 -5.45 11.60
CA VAL A 55 15.03 -6.34 12.55
C VAL A 55 13.65 -5.75 12.81
N SER A 56 12.60 -6.50 12.45
CA SER A 56 11.20 -6.08 12.66
C SER A 56 10.61 -6.86 13.84
N LEU A 57 10.24 -6.14 14.89
CA LEU A 57 9.42 -6.66 15.98
C LEU A 57 8.00 -6.14 15.78
N ALA A 58 7.03 -7.04 15.61
CA ALA A 58 5.64 -6.70 15.30
C ALA A 58 4.71 -7.22 16.39
N ILE A 59 3.64 -6.47 16.63
CA ILE A 59 2.50 -6.89 17.45
C ILE A 59 1.33 -7.00 16.49
N SER A 60 0.71 -8.18 16.41
CA SER A 60 -0.36 -8.47 15.45
C SER A 60 -1.73 -8.20 16.06
N ASP A 61 -2.53 -7.42 15.36
CA ASP A 61 -3.98 -7.30 15.52
C ASP A 61 -4.73 -7.92 14.32
N VAL A 62 -4.03 -8.67 13.47
CA VAL A 62 -4.55 -9.24 12.22
C VAL A 62 -4.91 -10.71 12.44
N PRO A 63 -6.16 -11.14 12.14
CA PRO A 63 -6.50 -12.56 12.17
C PRO A 63 -5.59 -13.39 11.26
N GLY A 64 -4.99 -14.44 11.81
CA GLY A 64 -4.07 -15.32 11.08
C GLY A 64 -2.63 -14.81 10.95
N ASP A 65 -2.30 -13.67 11.56
CA ASP A 65 -0.93 -13.14 11.70
C ASP A 65 -0.16 -12.98 10.37
N ASP A 66 -0.85 -12.64 9.28
CA ASP A 66 -0.20 -12.33 8.02
C ASP A 66 0.62 -11.04 8.15
N ILE A 67 1.95 -11.21 8.25
CA ILE A 67 2.93 -10.14 8.46
C ILE A 67 2.94 -9.15 7.28
N SER A 68 2.52 -9.56 6.08
CA SER A 68 2.43 -8.66 4.92
C SER A 68 1.30 -7.63 5.06
N VAL A 69 0.31 -7.93 5.91
CA VAL A 69 -0.84 -7.06 6.20
C VAL A 69 -0.57 -6.14 7.37
N ILE A 70 0.18 -6.61 8.39
CA ILE A 70 0.54 -5.79 9.56
C ILE A 70 1.26 -4.51 9.12
N ALA A 71 0.67 -3.36 9.41
CA ALA A 71 1.12 -2.04 8.95
C ALA A 71 1.35 -1.93 7.41
N SER A 72 0.73 -2.82 6.63
CA SER A 72 0.97 -3.03 5.19
C SER A 72 2.39 -3.47 4.84
N GLY A 73 3.01 -4.27 5.71
CA GLY A 73 4.27 -4.97 5.45
C GLY A 73 5.42 -4.06 5.00
N PRO A 74 5.81 -3.01 5.75
CA PRO A 74 6.85 -2.07 5.30
C PRO A 74 8.21 -2.72 5.07
N THR A 75 8.47 -3.84 5.75
CA THR A 75 9.71 -4.61 5.69
C THR A 75 9.51 -6.02 5.10
N VAL A 76 8.31 -6.32 4.61
CA VAL A 76 7.92 -7.63 4.03
C VAL A 76 7.65 -7.44 2.54
N PRO A 77 8.12 -8.35 1.65
CA PRO A 77 7.89 -8.22 0.22
C PRO A 77 6.40 -8.16 -0.12
N ASP A 78 6.06 -7.31 -1.08
CA ASP A 78 4.72 -7.26 -1.68
C ASP A 78 4.68 -8.18 -2.91
N THR A 79 3.74 -9.12 -2.93
CA THR A 79 3.55 -10.04 -4.06
C THR A 79 2.64 -9.45 -5.15
N THR A 80 1.92 -8.34 -4.87
CA THR A 80 1.08 -7.70 -5.87
C THR A 80 1.88 -6.73 -6.73
N THR A 81 1.32 -6.36 -7.88
CA THR A 81 1.95 -5.52 -8.89
C THR A 81 1.26 -4.17 -9.04
N ARG A 82 1.96 -3.23 -9.70
CA ARG A 82 1.38 -1.94 -10.12
C ARG A 82 0.14 -2.15 -11.00
N PHE A 83 0.14 -3.19 -11.84
CA PHE A 83 -0.99 -3.51 -12.71
C PHE A 83 -2.21 -4.00 -11.92
N ASP A 84 -2.01 -4.80 -10.86
CA ASP A 84 -3.10 -5.22 -9.97
C ASP A 84 -3.76 -4.00 -9.31
N ALA A 85 -2.95 -3.06 -8.81
CA ALA A 85 -3.44 -1.83 -8.20
C ALA A 85 -4.26 -0.97 -9.19
N MET A 86 -3.78 -0.83 -10.43
CA MET A 86 -4.52 -0.11 -11.48
C MET A 86 -5.83 -0.82 -11.85
N ALA A 87 -5.81 -2.14 -12.00
CA ALA A 87 -6.99 -2.93 -12.34
C ALA A 87 -8.07 -2.85 -11.24
N ILE A 88 -7.68 -2.76 -9.97
CA ILE A 88 -8.59 -2.51 -8.85
C ILE A 88 -9.24 -1.13 -8.98
N LEU A 89 -8.44 -0.08 -9.19
CA LEU A 89 -8.97 1.29 -9.32
C LEU A 89 -9.94 1.42 -10.50
N GLU A 90 -9.61 0.79 -11.63
CA GLU A 90 -10.48 0.73 -12.81
C GLU A 90 -11.79 -0.02 -12.53
N ARG A 91 -11.73 -1.20 -11.90
CA ARG A 91 -12.90 -2.02 -11.53
C ARG A 91 -13.90 -1.25 -10.67
N TYR A 92 -13.41 -0.43 -9.77
CA TYR A 92 -14.23 0.41 -8.89
C TYR A 92 -14.53 1.80 -9.46
N GLN A 93 -14.12 2.08 -10.71
CA GLN A 93 -14.31 3.35 -11.40
C GLN A 93 -13.76 4.55 -10.59
N ILE A 94 -12.62 4.36 -9.92
CA ILE A 94 -11.98 5.39 -9.11
C ILE A 94 -11.00 6.17 -9.99
N GLU A 95 -11.23 7.48 -10.09
CA GLU A 95 -10.34 8.37 -10.81
C GLU A 95 -8.93 8.32 -10.22
N THR A 96 -7.96 8.10 -11.10
CA THR A 96 -6.54 7.98 -10.75
C THR A 96 -5.81 9.23 -11.25
N PRO A 97 -5.25 10.09 -10.38
CA PRO A 97 -4.52 11.27 -10.80
C PRO A 97 -3.24 10.86 -11.52
N ARG A 98 -2.75 11.68 -12.46
CA ARG A 98 -1.51 11.38 -13.21
C ARG A 98 -0.26 11.28 -12.34
N SER A 99 -0.30 11.88 -11.16
CA SER A 99 0.75 11.78 -10.12
C SER A 99 0.78 10.39 -9.46
N ALA A 100 -0.29 9.60 -9.59
CA ALA A 100 -0.34 8.24 -9.11
C ALA A 100 0.26 7.28 -10.17
N PHE A 101 1.33 6.60 -9.73
CA PHE A 101 2.02 5.48 -10.36
C PHE A 101 3.00 5.75 -11.51
#